data_AF-A0A1W9R1B7-F1
#
_entry.id   AF-A0A1W9R1B7-F1
#
_cell.length_a   1.000
_cell.length_b   1.000
_cell.length_c   1.000
_cell.angle_alpha   90.00
_cell.angle_beta   90.00
_cell.angle_gamma   90.00
#
_symmetry.space_group_name_H-M   'P 1'
#
loop_
_entity.id
_entity.type
_entity.pdbx_description
1 polymer ?
#
loop_
_entity_poly.entity_id
_entity_poly.type
_entity_poly.pdbx_seq_one_letter_code
_entity_poly.pdbx_strand_id
1 'polypeptide(L)'
;MNTLLREEIFDRLNLSRDKVLDEMALLSANQRYSEHAMEVEYFEKKYNENFNSFDEKFRKSNVSYEMENDWMAWKFAEEGKNYWTSLLKDIEK
;
A
#
# COMPACT_ATOMS: atom_id res chain seq x y z
N MET A 1 11.79 25.52 12.35
CA MET A 1 10.54 25.56 13.15
C MET A 1 10.93 25.68 14.61
N ASN A 2 10.43 26.69 15.33
CA ASN A 2 10.88 27.02 16.68
C ASN A 2 10.36 25.97 17.67
N THR A 3 11.23 25.37 18.48
CA THR A 3 10.89 24.23 19.37
C THR A 3 9.76 24.56 20.35
N LEU A 4 9.72 25.80 20.82
CA LEU A 4 8.67 26.34 21.70
C LEU A 4 7.28 26.32 21.03
N LEU A 5 7.20 26.67 19.74
CA LEU A 5 5.94 26.67 18.99
C LEU A 5 5.39 25.25 18.82
N ARG A 6 6.29 24.26 18.70
CA ARG A 6 5.91 22.85 18.53
C ARG A 6 5.27 22.29 19.81
N GLU A 7 5.88 22.57 20.97
CA GLU A 7 5.35 22.11 22.27
C GLU A 7 4.01 22.79 22.59
N GLU A 8 3.87 24.08 22.30
CA GLU A 8 2.62 24.81 22.50
C GLU A 8 1.46 24.25 21.65
N ILE A 9 1.74 23.74 20.45
CA ILE A 9 0.74 23.10 19.59
C ILE A 9 0.27 21.76 20.19
N PHE A 10 1.20 20.91 20.66
CA PHE A 10 0.84 19.63 21.28
C PHE A 10 0.02 19.81 22.55
N ASP A 11 0.41 20.78 23.40
CA ASP A 11 -0.31 21.11 24.63
C ASP A 11 -1.72 21.64 24.34
N ARG A 12 -1.87 22.54 23.36
CA ARG A 12 -3.19 23.09 22.98
C ARG A 12 -4.13 22.05 22.35
N LEU A 13 -3.57 21.08 21.64
CA LEU A 13 -4.34 20.00 21.02
C LEU A 13 -4.62 18.85 22.01
N ASN A 14 -4.05 18.89 23.22
CA ASN A 14 -4.12 17.80 24.20
C ASN A 14 -3.68 16.45 23.61
N LEU A 15 -2.68 16.48 22.70
CA LEU A 15 -2.16 15.32 22.00
C LEU A 15 -0.78 14.98 22.54
N SER A 16 -0.57 13.71 22.89
CA SER A 16 0.78 13.25 23.17
C SER A 16 1.56 13.13 21.85
N ARG A 17 2.86 13.42 21.90
CA ARG A 17 3.76 13.25 20.76
C ARG A 17 3.65 11.84 20.17
N ASP A 18 3.60 10.83 21.04
CA ASP A 18 3.55 9.43 20.64
C ASP A 18 2.27 9.12 19.86
N LYS A 19 1.11 9.63 20.30
CA LYS A 19 -0.16 9.46 19.56
C LYS A 19 -0.11 10.07 18.17
N VAL A 20 0.49 11.24 18.02
CA VAL A 20 0.63 11.89 16.70
C VAL A 20 1.59 11.11 15.80
N LEU A 21 2.66 10.55 16.35
CA LEU A 21 3.57 9.68 15.60
C LEU A 21 2.87 8.40 15.15
N ASP A 22 2.07 7.78 16.03
CA ASP A 22 1.29 6.58 15.71
C ASP A 22 0.26 6.86 14.62
N GLU A 23 -0.49 7.97 14.72
CA GLU A 23 -1.44 8.40 13.68
C GLU A 23 -0.76 8.68 12.35
N MET A 24 0.41 9.34 12.34
CA MET A 24 1.18 9.59 11.13
C MET A 24 1.70 8.29 10.50
N ALA A 25 2.16 7.34 11.31
CA ALA A 25 2.60 6.03 10.85
C ALA A 25 1.43 5.24 10.25
N LEU A 26 0.28 5.24 10.91
CA LEU A 26 -0.95 4.59 10.44
C LEU A 26 -1.45 5.21 9.12
N LEU A 27 -1.45 6.53 9.01
CA LEU A 27 -1.83 7.22 7.77
C LEU A 27 -0.88 6.85 6.63
N SER A 28 0.43 6.80 6.90
CA SER A 28 1.44 6.44 5.92
C SER A 28 1.26 4.99 5.45
N ALA A 29 1.01 4.06 6.37
CA ALA A 29 0.74 2.66 6.03
C ALA A 29 -0.53 2.49 5.19
N ASN A 30 -1.61 3.20 5.55
CA ASN A 30 -2.85 3.21 4.78
C ASN A 30 -2.65 3.78 3.37
N GLN A 31 -1.90 4.88 3.24
CA GLN A 31 -1.57 5.44 1.94
C GLN A 31 -0.84 4.42 1.06
N ARG A 32 0.18 3.74 1.60
CA ARG A 32 0.92 2.70 0.86
C ARG A 32 0.03 1.53 0.46
N TYR A 33 -0.83 1.07 1.36
CA TYR A 33 -1.83 0.05 1.03
C TYR A 33 -2.73 0.52 -0.13
N SER A 34 -3.26 1.74 -0.07
CA SER A 34 -4.13 2.29 -1.11
C SER A 34 -3.43 2.40 -2.47
N GLU A 35 -2.17 2.85 -2.50
CA GLU A 35 -1.36 2.92 -3.74
C GLU A 35 -1.30 1.54 -4.42
N HIS A 36 -0.92 0.49 -3.68
CA HIS A 36 -0.85 -0.87 -4.22
C HIS A 36 -2.22 -1.45 -4.57
N ALA A 37 -3.25 -1.18 -3.77
CA ALA A 37 -4.61 -1.65 -4.03
C ALA A 37 -5.19 -1.05 -5.32
N MET A 38 -4.92 0.22 -5.59
CA MET A 38 -5.32 0.88 -6.85
C MET A 38 -4.60 0.28 -8.05
N GLU A 39 -3.31 -0.03 -7.91
CA GLU A 39 -2.52 -0.65 -8.98
C GLU A 39 -2.99 -2.09 -9.28
N VAL A 40 -3.33 -2.86 -8.25
CA VAL A 40 -4.01 -4.17 -8.42
C VAL A 40 -5.33 -4.00 -9.17
N GLU A 41 -6.19 -3.08 -8.73
CA GLU A 41 -7.49 -2.85 -9.37
C GLU A 41 -7.34 -2.42 -10.84
N TYR A 42 -6.31 -1.64 -11.16
CA TYR A 42 -5.98 -1.25 -12.52
C TYR A 42 -5.71 -2.48 -13.40
N PHE A 43 -4.86 -3.40 -12.95
CA PHE A 43 -4.55 -4.60 -13.73
C PHE A 43 -5.70 -5.60 -13.79
N GLU A 44 -6.47 -5.75 -12.70
CA GLU A 44 -7.69 -6.55 -12.70
C GLU A 44 -8.69 -6.07 -13.77
N LYS A 45 -8.81 -4.75 -13.93
CA LYS A 45 -9.61 -4.14 -15.00
C LYS A 45 -8.98 -4.33 -16.38
N LYS A 46 -7.65 -4.15 -16.52
CA LYS A 46 -6.92 -4.29 -17.79
C LYS A 46 -7.09 -5.70 -18.38
N TYR A 47 -6.99 -6.73 -17.54
CA TYR A 47 -7.01 -8.13 -17.95
C TYR A 47 -8.35 -8.83 -17.72
N ASN A 48 -9.29 -8.17 -17.03
CA ASN A 48 -10.61 -8.68 -16.67
C ASN A 48 -10.54 -10.03 -15.93
N GLU A 49 -9.56 -10.15 -15.04
CA GLU A 49 -9.32 -11.32 -14.19
C GLU A 49 -8.48 -10.93 -12.97
N ASN A 50 -8.35 -11.84 -11.99
CA ASN A 50 -7.46 -11.61 -10.85
C ASN A 50 -6.01 -12.04 -11.16
N PHE A 51 -5.07 -11.61 -10.32
CA PHE A 51 -3.64 -11.87 -10.51
C PHE A 51 -3.31 -13.37 -10.61
N ASN A 52 -3.95 -14.23 -9.81
CA ASN A 52 -3.65 -15.66 -9.80
C ASN A 52 -4.00 -16.31 -11.15
N SER A 53 -5.19 -15.99 -11.69
CA SER A 53 -5.60 -16.45 -13.01
C SER A 53 -4.66 -15.94 -14.11
N PHE A 54 -4.23 -14.68 -13.99
CA PHE A 54 -3.28 -14.08 -14.92
C PHE A 54 -1.89 -14.71 -14.84
N ASP A 55 -1.33 -14.95 -13.64
CA ASP A 55 -0.03 -15.59 -13.41
C ASP A 55 0.03 -16.99 -14.01
N GLU A 56 -1.04 -17.79 -13.84
CA GLU A 56 -1.12 -19.11 -14.45
C GLU A 56 -1.10 -19.07 -15.98
N LYS A 57 -1.79 -18.11 -16.59
CA LYS A 57 -1.80 -17.91 -18.05
C LYS A 57 -0.44 -17.43 -18.55
N PHE A 58 0.15 -16.46 -17.86
CA PHE A 58 1.47 -15.91 -18.13
C PHE A 58 2.53 -17.02 -18.21
N ARG A 59 2.57 -17.92 -17.21
CA ARG A 59 3.54 -19.03 -17.17
C ARG A 59 3.37 -20.07 -18.28
N LYS A 60 2.20 -20.15 -18.91
CA LYS A 60 1.86 -21.15 -19.94
C LYS A 60 1.93 -20.59 -21.37
N SER A 61 2.24 -19.31 -21.54
CA SER A 61 2.15 -18.61 -22.83
C SER A 61 3.50 -18.03 -23.28
N ASN A 62 3.67 -17.88 -24.60
CA ASN A 62 4.72 -17.02 -25.15
C ASN A 62 4.26 -15.57 -25.02
N VAL A 63 4.80 -14.89 -24.01
CA VAL A 63 4.37 -13.55 -23.63
C VAL A 63 5.13 -12.46 -24.37
N SER A 64 4.44 -11.34 -24.61
CA SER A 64 5.08 -10.12 -25.10
C SER A 64 5.85 -9.43 -23.97
N TYR A 65 6.81 -8.59 -24.34
CA TYR A 65 7.53 -7.75 -23.36
C TYR A 65 6.58 -6.85 -22.55
N GLU A 66 5.49 -6.37 -23.16
CA GLU A 66 4.47 -5.59 -22.44
C GLU A 66 3.80 -6.44 -21.34
N MET A 67 3.42 -7.67 -21.66
CA MET A 67 2.75 -8.57 -20.72
C MET A 67 3.68 -9.00 -19.58
N GLU A 68 4.99 -9.15 -19.85
CA GLU A 68 6.00 -9.39 -18.82
C GLU A 68 6.17 -8.19 -17.89
N ASN A 69 6.21 -6.97 -18.41
CA ASN A 69 6.27 -5.76 -17.57
C ASN A 69 5.03 -5.62 -16.69
N ASP A 70 3.85 -5.83 -17.27
CA ASP A 70 2.59 -5.80 -16.53
C ASP A 70 2.55 -6.88 -15.45
N TRP A 71 3.02 -8.09 -15.75
CA TRP A 71 3.10 -9.16 -14.77
C TRP A 71 4.01 -8.79 -13.60
N MET A 72 5.20 -8.24 -13.87
CA MET A 72 6.12 -7.81 -12.83
C MET A 72 5.53 -6.70 -11.95
N ALA A 73 4.92 -5.69 -12.56
CA ALA A 73 4.29 -4.58 -11.86
C ALA A 73 3.11 -5.05 -11.00
N TRP A 74 2.23 -5.89 -11.57
CA TRP A 74 1.08 -6.42 -10.84
C TRP A 74 1.51 -7.33 -9.69
N LYS A 75 2.52 -8.18 -9.90
CA LYS A 75 3.06 -9.02 -8.83
C LYS A 75 3.59 -8.18 -7.67
N PHE A 76 4.34 -7.12 -7.98
CA PHE A 76 4.83 -6.19 -6.96
C PHE A 76 3.69 -5.51 -6.20
N ALA A 77 2.64 -5.09 -6.91
CA ALA A 77 1.46 -4.49 -6.29
C ALA A 77 0.70 -5.48 -5.39
N GLU A 78 0.53 -6.74 -5.79
CA GLU A 78 -0.08 -7.78 -4.95
C GLU A 78 0.74 -8.05 -3.68
N GLU A 79 2.06 -8.23 -3.81
CA GLU A 79 2.95 -8.44 -2.66
C GLU A 79 2.93 -7.22 -1.71
N GLY A 80 2.98 -6.01 -2.24
CA GLY A 80 2.86 -4.77 -1.48
C GLY A 80 1.54 -4.64 -0.75
N LYS A 81 0.41 -4.87 -1.45
CA LYS A 81 -0.94 -4.86 -0.87
C LYS A 81 -1.03 -5.84 0.29
N ASN A 82 -0.54 -7.07 0.11
CA ASN A 82 -0.59 -8.12 1.12
C ASN A 82 0.29 -7.77 2.35
N TYR A 83 1.49 -7.23 2.12
CA TYR A 83 2.37 -6.78 3.19
C TYR A 83 1.70 -5.71 4.06
N TRP A 84 1.21 -4.62 3.46
CA TRP A 84 0.60 -3.54 4.22
C TRP A 84 -0.72 -3.95 4.89
N THR A 85 -1.50 -4.82 4.24
CA THR A 85 -2.69 -5.41 4.87
C THR A 85 -2.33 -6.17 6.14
N SER A 86 -1.25 -6.95 6.12
CA SER A 86 -0.81 -7.70 7.31
C SER A 86 -0.36 -6.77 8.44
N LEU A 87 0.40 -5.72 8.10
CA LEU A 87 0.87 -4.74 9.07
C LEU A 87 -0.29 -3.96 9.70
N LEU A 88 -1.25 -3.49 8.90
CA LEU A 88 -2.42 -2.76 9.40
C LEU A 88 -3.27 -3.63 10.33
N LYS A 89 -3.47 -4.91 10.01
CA LYS A 89 -4.18 -5.87 10.87
C LYS A 89 -3.49 -6.12 12.21
N ASP A 90 -2.17 -6.02 12.26
CA ASP A 90 -1.42 -6.18 13.51
C ASP A 90 -1.48 -4.92 14.38
N ILE A 91 -1.67 -3.74 13.79
CA ILE A 91 -1.87 -2.47 14.51
C ILE A 91 -3.29 -2.37 15.11
N GLU A 92 -4.29 -2.99 14.48
CA GLU A 92 -5.69 -2.98 14.94
C GLU A 92 -5.99 -3.97 16.10
N LYS A 93 -5.05 -4.84 16.47
CA LYS A 93 -5.20 -5.82 17.57
C LYS A 93 -4.89 -5.22 18.93
#